data_AF-A0A7K4HD07-F1
#
_entry.id   AF-A0A7K4HD07-F1
#
_cell.length_a   1.000
_cell.length_b   1.000
_cell.length_c   1.000
_cell.angle_alpha   90.00
_cell.angle_beta   90.00
_cell.angle_gamma   90.00
#
_symmetry.space_group_name_H-M   'P 1'
#
loop_
_entity.id
_entity.type
_entity.pdbx_description
1 polymer ?
#
loop_
_entity_poly.entity_id
_entity_poly.type
_entity_poly.pdbx_seq_one_letter_code
_entity_poly.pdbx_strand_id
1 'polypeptide(L)'
;MVKIMVIGKYPHNKLNENIKAYMRTDKPAYPDFLKKVENWAAQITRGKQKIYAVYECPDDKVIESMAALAKRHIFYASVEGYTFKMELLAEADEAIKEFLKK
;
A
#
# COMPACT_ATOMS: atom_id res chain seq x y z
N MET A 1 8.95 -14.92 3.38
CA MET A 1 8.82 -13.50 3.01
C MET A 1 7.35 -13.22 2.85
N VAL A 2 6.83 -12.24 3.57
CA VAL A 2 5.42 -11.87 3.54
C VAL A 2 5.22 -10.68 2.61
N LYS A 3 4.16 -10.75 1.80
CA LYS A 3 3.73 -9.65 0.93
C LYS A 3 2.61 -8.86 1.57
N ILE A 4 2.72 -7.53 1.53
CA ILE A 4 1.70 -6.59 1.99
C ILE A 4 1.30 -5.71 0.81
N MET A 5 0.03 -5.75 0.42
CA MET A 5 -0.53 -4.82 -0.55
C MET A 5 -1.11 -3.60 0.16
N VAL A 6 -0.74 -2.40 -0.31
CA VAL A 6 -1.41 -1.15 0.07
C VAL A 6 -2.22 -0.64 -1.10
N ILE A 7 -3.49 -0.32 -0.81
CA ILE A 7 -4.43 0.23 -1.79
C ILE A 7 -4.78 1.65 -1.37
N GLY A 8 -4.15 2.64 -2.00
CA GLY A 8 -4.51 4.05 -1.87
C GLY A 8 -5.63 4.42 -2.83
N LYS A 9 -6.58 5.26 -2.39
CA LYS A 9 -7.65 5.82 -3.23
C LYS A 9 -7.75 7.32 -3.01
N TYR A 10 -8.00 8.08 -4.06
CA TYR A 10 -8.21 9.52 -3.96
C TYR A 10 -9.14 10.02 -5.08
N PRO A 11 -9.82 11.16 -4.89
CA PRO A 11 -10.63 11.78 -5.92
C PRO A 11 -9.81 12.14 -7.16
N HIS A 12 -10.37 11.98 -8.36
CA HIS A 12 -9.65 12.22 -9.62
C HIS A 12 -9.17 13.67 -9.76
N ASN A 13 -9.96 14.65 -9.27
CA ASN A 13 -9.59 16.07 -9.24
C ASN A 13 -8.43 16.38 -8.29
N LYS A 14 -7.95 15.41 -7.49
CA LYS A 14 -6.84 15.56 -6.54
C LYS A 14 -5.52 14.95 -7.04
N LEU A 15 -5.43 14.53 -8.31
CA LEU A 15 -4.22 13.92 -8.88
C LEU A 15 -2.96 14.79 -8.69
N ASN A 16 -3.02 16.08 -9.02
CA ASN A 16 -1.86 16.96 -8.90
C ASN A 16 -1.42 17.16 -7.44
N GLU A 17 -2.37 17.28 -6.51
CA GLU A 17 -2.09 17.37 -5.07
C GLU A 17 -1.42 16.08 -4.57
N ASN A 18 -1.90 14.93 -5.02
CA ASN A 18 -1.30 13.64 -4.67
C ASN A 18 0.11 13.48 -5.24
N ILE A 19 0.35 13.82 -6.51
CA ILE A 19 1.70 13.80 -7.08
C ILE A 19 2.64 14.71 -6.27
N LYS A 20 2.21 15.92 -5.89
CA LYS A 20 3.00 16.81 -5.04
C LYS A 20 3.32 16.15 -3.70
N ALA A 21 2.33 15.59 -3.01
CA ALA A 21 2.55 14.88 -1.75
C ALA A 21 3.50 13.69 -1.91
N TYR A 22 3.38 12.92 -3.00
CA TYR A 22 4.28 11.80 -3.31
C TYR A 22 5.74 12.23 -3.52
N MET A 23 5.96 13.39 -4.15
CA MET A 23 7.29 13.92 -4.47
C MET A 23 7.98 14.62 -3.28
N ARG A 24 7.25 14.99 -2.22
CA ARG A 24 7.83 15.59 -1.01
C ARG A 24 8.97 14.76 -0.42
N THR A 25 9.99 15.42 0.11
CA THR A 25 11.19 14.77 0.68
C THR A 25 11.07 14.47 2.18
N ASP A 26 10.12 15.12 2.87
CA ASP A 26 9.85 14.96 4.32
C ASP A 26 8.87 13.82 4.64
N LYS A 27 8.57 12.98 3.65
CA LYS A 27 7.75 11.78 3.84
C LYS A 27 8.47 10.76 4.73
N PRO A 28 7.77 10.09 5.68
CA PRO A 28 8.38 9.08 6.54
C PRO A 28 9.16 8.03 5.73
N ALA A 29 10.41 7.76 6.10
CA ALA A 29 11.22 6.75 5.42
C ALA A 29 10.64 5.34 5.64
N TYR A 30 10.88 4.45 4.68
CA TYR A 30 10.65 3.01 4.89
C TYR A 30 11.89 2.41 5.56
N PRO A 31 11.72 1.40 6.43
CA PRO A 31 12.84 0.58 6.89
C PRO A 31 13.55 -0.09 5.70
N ASP A 32 14.85 -0.31 5.81
CA ASP A 32 15.68 -0.84 4.71
C ASP A 32 15.26 -2.25 4.27
N PHE A 33 14.69 -3.05 5.18
CA PHE A 33 14.20 -4.39 4.89
C PHE A 33 12.85 -4.41 4.14
N LEU A 34 12.15 -3.28 4.05
CA LEU A 34 10.84 -3.19 3.40
C LEU A 34 11.01 -2.80 1.93
N LYS A 35 10.88 -3.78 1.03
CA LYS A 35 11.08 -3.58 -0.41
C LYS A 35 9.74 -3.39 -1.10
N LYS A 36 9.59 -2.32 -1.89
CA LYS A 36 8.45 -2.21 -2.82
C LYS A 36 8.75 -3.07 -4.05
N VAL A 37 7.92 -4.06 -4.33
CA VAL A 37 8.10 -5.00 -5.46
C VAL A 37 7.22 -4.67 -6.65
N GLU A 38 6.04 -4.10 -6.41
CA GLU A 38 5.12 -3.72 -7.47
C GLU A 38 4.44 -2.39 -7.15
N ASN A 39 4.11 -1.62 -8.19
CA ASN A 39 3.39 -0.35 -8.05
C ASN A 39 2.65 -0.02 -9.35
N TRP A 40 1.33 0.12 -9.28
CA TRP A 40 0.54 0.52 -10.44
C TRP A 40 -0.65 1.38 -10.04
N ALA A 41 -1.07 2.23 -10.97
CA ALA A 41 -2.27 3.04 -10.83
C ALA A 41 -3.37 2.47 -11.74
N ALA A 42 -4.58 2.44 -11.23
CA ALA A 42 -5.76 2.12 -12.01
C ALA A 42 -6.81 3.21 -11.80
N GLN A 43 -7.41 3.68 -12.90
CA GLN A 43 -8.59 4.51 -12.82
C GLN A 43 -9.80 3.62 -12.52
N ILE A 44 -10.57 3.94 -11.49
CA ILE A 44 -11.87 3.30 -11.28
C ILE A 44 -12.94 4.19 -11.91
N THR A 45 -13.99 3.56 -12.42
CA THR A 45 -15.29 4.18 -12.61
C THR A 45 -15.76 4.87 -11.31
N ARG A 46 -16.52 5.98 -11.42
CA ARG A 46 -16.95 6.87 -10.31
C ARG A 46 -15.91 7.85 -9.77
N GLY A 47 -14.96 8.28 -10.60
CA GLY A 47 -14.14 9.46 -10.31
C GLY A 47 -13.11 9.29 -9.20
N LYS A 48 -12.74 8.06 -8.84
CA LYS A 48 -11.64 7.77 -7.92
C LYS A 48 -10.49 7.10 -8.65
N GLN A 49 -9.28 7.57 -8.39
CA GLN A 49 -8.07 6.87 -8.78
C GLN A 49 -7.64 5.93 -7.66
N LYS A 50 -7.07 4.80 -8.05
CA LYS A 50 -6.49 3.81 -7.15
C LYS A 50 -5.02 3.63 -7.45
N ILE A 51 -4.21 3.54 -6.41
CA ILE A 51 -2.83 3.09 -6.49
C ILE A 51 -2.74 1.80 -5.68
N TYR A 52 -2.15 0.80 -6.30
CA TYR A 52 -1.80 -0.47 -5.67
C TYR A 52 -0.29 -0.52 -5.58
N ALA A 53 0.22 -0.84 -4.40
CA ALA A 53 1.64 -1.07 -4.21
C ALA A 53 1.81 -2.33 -3.37
N VAL A 54 2.62 -3.27 -3.85
CA VAL A 54 2.96 -4.49 -3.12
C VAL A 54 4.35 -4.32 -2.55
N TYR A 55 4.47 -4.66 -1.28
CA TYR A 55 5.71 -4.62 -0.53
C TYR A 55 6.04 -6.01 -0.01
N GLU A 56 7.33 -6.31 0.11
CA GLU A 56 7.85 -7.55 0.62
C GLU A 56 8.67 -7.26 1.88
N CYS A 57 8.51 -8.10 2.90
CA CYS A 57 9.22 -8.00 4.17
C CYS A 57 9.49 -9.38 4.78
N PRO A 58 10.48 -9.49 5.68
CA PRO A 58 10.67 -10.68 6.50
C PRO A 58 9.44 -11.00 7.36
N ASP A 59 9.20 -12.28 7.61
CA ASP A 59 8.00 -12.77 8.31
C ASP A 59 7.93 -12.26 9.77
N ASP A 60 9.08 -12.10 10.42
CA ASP A 60 9.23 -11.53 11.77
C ASP A 60 9.09 -10.00 11.82
N LYS A 61 8.99 -9.34 10.66
CA LYS A 61 8.93 -7.88 10.51
C LYS A 61 7.57 -7.35 10.05
N VAL A 62 6.56 -8.20 9.87
CA VAL A 62 5.24 -7.82 9.34
C VAL A 62 4.62 -6.64 10.09
N ILE A 63 4.61 -6.66 11.43
CA ILE A 63 4.00 -5.59 12.24
C ILE A 63 4.77 -4.26 12.07
N GLU A 64 6.09 -4.32 12.05
CA GLU A 64 6.96 -3.15 11.84
C GLU A 64 6.75 -2.56 10.43
N SER A 65 6.64 -3.43 9.42
CA SER A 65 6.32 -3.06 8.03
C SER A 65 4.96 -2.39 7.90
N MET A 66 3.90 -2.98 8.49
CA MET A 66 2.56 -2.39 8.47
C MET A 66 2.54 -1.03 9.17
N ALA A 67 3.24 -0.86 10.29
CA ALA A 67 3.34 0.41 10.98
C ALA A 67 4.06 1.48 10.13
N ALA A 68 5.17 1.11 9.47
CA ALA A 68 5.89 2.02 8.57
C ALA A 68 5.03 2.42 7.35
N LEU A 69 4.34 1.46 6.74
CA LEU A 69 3.42 1.70 5.63
C LEU A 69 2.26 2.62 6.05
N ALA A 70 1.66 2.37 7.22
CA ALA A 70 0.61 3.20 7.77
C ALA A 70 1.08 4.65 7.97
N LYS A 71 2.24 4.87 8.61
CA LYS A 71 2.80 6.22 8.79
C LYS A 71 2.97 6.95 7.45
N ARG A 72 3.50 6.28 6.43
CA ARG A 72 3.66 6.87 5.09
C ARG A 72 2.32 7.20 4.42
N HIS A 73 1.31 6.34 4.56
CA HIS A 73 0.03 6.56 3.91
C HIS A 73 -0.87 7.53 4.67
N ILE A 74 -0.71 7.66 5.99
CA ILE A 74 -1.26 8.76 6.79
C ILE A 74 -0.69 10.10 6.31
N PHE A 75 0.60 10.16 5.96
CA PHE A 75 1.17 11.37 5.36
C PHE A 75 0.47 11.73 4.03
N TYR A 76 0.15 10.75 3.17
CA TYR A 76 -0.64 11.00 1.95
C TYR A 76 -2.11 11.36 2.23
N ALA A 77 -2.64 10.99 3.41
CA ALA A 77 -3.97 11.39 3.85
C ALA A 77 -4.11 12.90 4.09
N SER A 78 -3.02 13.69 4.00
CA SER A 78 -3.12 15.15 3.89
C SER A 78 -3.83 15.62 2.61
N VAL A 79 -3.91 14.76 1.59
CA VAL A 79 -4.70 15.03 0.38
C VAL A 79 -6.16 14.72 0.68
N GLU A 80 -7.02 15.71 0.52
CA GLU A 80 -8.45 15.58 0.82
C GLU A 80 -9.09 14.40 0.06
N GLY A 81 -9.84 13.57 0.79
CA GLY A 81 -10.50 12.38 0.25
C GLY A 81 -9.57 11.20 -0.02
N TYR A 82 -8.27 11.30 0.31
CA TYR A 82 -7.36 10.17 0.27
C TYR A 82 -7.71 9.16 1.37
N THR A 83 -7.79 7.89 0.98
CA THR A 83 -8.00 6.76 1.89
C THR A 83 -7.05 5.64 1.51
N PHE A 84 -6.69 4.78 2.45
CA PHE A 84 -5.92 3.59 2.14
C PHE A 84 -6.36 2.38 2.97
N LYS A 85 -6.07 1.19 2.47
CA LYS A 85 -6.14 -0.06 3.23
C LYS A 85 -4.90 -0.89 2.96
N MET A 86 -4.57 -1.78 3.89
CA MET A 86 -3.45 -2.71 3.77
C MET A 86 -3.98 -4.14 3.87
N GLU A 87 -3.48 -5.03 3.03
CA GLU A 87 -3.87 -6.44 2.97
C GLU A 87 -2.62 -7.31 2.96
N LEU A 88 -2.58 -8.33 3.83
CA LEU A 88 -1.57 -9.38 3.74
C LEU A 88 -1.92 -10.28 2.57
N LEU A 89 -0.94 -10.58 1.73
CA LEU A 89 -1.09 -11.48 0.61
C LEU A 89 -0.47 -12.83 0.95
N ALA A 90 -1.20 -13.89 0.65
CA ALA A 90 -0.69 -15.25 0.61
C ALA A 90 -0.57 -15.69 -0.86
N GLU A 91 0.40 -16.54 -1.16
CA GLU A 91 0.46 -17.19 -2.45
C GLU A 91 -0.79 -18.09 -2.63
N ALA A 92 -1.28 -18.18 -3.87
CA ALA A 92 -2.54 -18.84 -4.15
C ALA A 92 -2.52 -20.33 -3.74
N ASP A 93 -1.41 -21.03 -3.97
CA ASP A 93 -1.26 -22.44 -3.63
C ASP A 93 -1.20 -22.66 -2.10
N GLU A 94 -0.54 -21.77 -1.36
CA GLU A 94 -0.53 -21.78 0.11
C GLU A 94 -1.94 -21.54 0.67
N ALA A 95 -2.65 -20.55 0.13
CA ALA A 95 -4.02 -20.24 0.53
C ALA A 95 -4.96 -21.42 0.24
N ILE A 96 -4.81 -22.10 -0.91
CA ILE A 96 -5.59 -23.29 -1.26
C ILE A 96 -5.28 -24.46 -0.31
N LYS A 97 -3.99 -24.73 -0.04
CA LYS A 97 -3.58 -25.78 0.91
C LYS A 97 -4.20 -25.54 2.28
N GLU A 98 -4.20 -24.31 2.77
CA GLU A 98 -4.79 -23.98 4.08
C GLU A 98 -6.32 -24.07 4.07
N PHE A 99 -6.97 -23.69 2.97
CA PHE A 99 -8.42 -23.83 2.82
C PHE A 99 -8.86 -25.31 2.84
N LEU A 100 -8.12 -26.20 2.18
CA LEU A 100 -8.41 -27.63 2.05
C LEU A 100 -8.06 -28.46 3.30
N LYS A 101 -7.35 -27.90 4.28
CA LYS A 101 -7.10 -28.55 5.59
C LYS A 101 -8.31 -28.50 6.52
N LYS A 102 -9.38 -27.80 6.13
CA LYS A 102 -10.66 -27.75 6.84
C LYS A 102 -11.58 -28.87 6.38
#